data_AF-A0A820UYC7-F1
#
_entry.id   AF-A0A820UYC7-F1
#
_cell.length_a   1.000
_cell.length_b   1.000
_cell.length_c   1.000
_cell.angle_alpha   90.00
_cell.angle_beta   90.00
_cell.angle_gamma   90.00
#
_symmetry.space_group_name_H-M   'P 1'
#
loop_
_entity.id
_entity.type
_entity.pdbx_description
1 polymer ?
#
loop_
_entity_poly.entity_id
_entity_poly.type
_entity_poly.pdbx_seq_one_letter_code
_entity_poly.pdbx_strand_id
1 'polypeptide(L)'
;MPCSKIGIAYETFVVTHVDFHQVCSSTFVKQIWINSIILQNPVVSSTIYDIRYYLKFFWEFIAGFCSVSNSTWVDAVTSFSALRIVSPMAIDKQNLRIQAQIILDSSILTAQVVLTRHLLAIRRTTTENQFVSGLNANVYLSYSSPDLNNTNIPKMWPRVYNNCSCLNYRGCPHSILINNSHQQSVTIPGMIGDCFIGDATLASTLESYYNSACFSLLHKESSKNVSLLLNSSSNHFLTNSTIQMFFNETMIDSWSTEIMFESFY
;
A
#
# COMPACT_ATOMS: atom_id res chain seq x y z
N MET A 1 18.01 21.20 -41.74
CA MET A 1 18.32 19.97 -42.49
C MET A 1 17.15 19.01 -42.33
N PRO A 2 16.72 18.29 -43.38
CA PRO A 2 15.65 17.29 -43.28
C PRO A 2 16.14 16.08 -42.47
N CYS A 3 15.27 15.54 -41.59
CA CYS A 3 15.58 14.35 -40.78
C CYS A 3 15.70 13.10 -41.66
N SER A 4 16.65 12.22 -41.35
CA SER A 4 16.78 10.91 -42.03
C SER A 4 15.67 9.93 -41.64
N LYS A 5 15.06 10.13 -40.46
CA LYS A 5 13.89 9.41 -39.93
C LYS A 5 12.84 10.40 -39.47
N ILE A 6 11.59 10.19 -39.88
CA ILE A 6 10.46 11.09 -39.55
C ILE A 6 9.97 10.86 -38.10
N GLY A 7 10.25 9.70 -37.50
CA GLY A 7 9.95 9.48 -36.09
C GLY A 7 10.83 8.43 -35.42
N ILE A 8 11.14 8.68 -34.15
CA ILE A 8 12.08 7.92 -33.32
C ILE A 8 11.36 7.53 -32.01
N ALA A 9 11.47 6.27 -31.59
CA ALA A 9 10.83 5.80 -30.36
C ALA A 9 11.59 6.31 -29.13
N TYR A 10 10.87 6.65 -28.05
CA TYR A 10 11.50 7.18 -26.84
C TYR A 10 12.50 6.20 -26.22
N GLU A 11 12.26 4.88 -26.30
CA GLU A 11 13.17 3.84 -25.83
C GLU A 11 14.60 3.95 -26.39
N THR A 12 14.76 4.56 -27.57
CA THR A 12 16.07 4.66 -28.23
C THR A 12 16.96 5.75 -27.64
N PHE A 13 16.38 6.73 -26.95
CA PHE A 13 17.11 7.91 -26.46
C PHE A 13 16.71 8.38 -25.06
N VAL A 14 15.69 7.80 -24.42
CA VAL A 14 15.26 8.14 -23.05
C VAL A 14 15.42 6.92 -22.15
N VAL A 15 16.13 7.10 -21.05
CA VAL A 15 16.24 6.13 -19.96
C VAL A 15 15.51 6.71 -18.74
N THR A 16 14.76 5.86 -18.04
CA THR A 16 14.01 6.25 -16.84
C THR A 16 14.53 5.46 -15.63
N HIS A 17 14.64 6.15 -14.50
CA HIS A 17 15.00 5.55 -13.22
C HIS A 17 13.93 5.86 -12.20
N VAL A 18 13.61 4.89 -11.34
CA VAL A 18 12.62 5.03 -10.26
C VAL A 18 13.20 4.52 -8.96
N ASP A 19 12.94 5.28 -7.91
CA ASP A 19 13.17 4.88 -6.54
C ASP A 19 11.81 4.73 -5.86
N PHE A 20 11.46 3.49 -5.52
CA PHE A 20 10.29 3.22 -4.69
C PHE A 20 10.61 3.50 -3.22
N HIS A 21 9.57 3.83 -2.46
CA HIS A 21 9.65 3.99 -1.02
C HIS A 21 10.31 2.77 -0.38
N GLN A 22 11.25 3.02 0.54
CA GLN A 22 12.10 1.99 1.16
C GLN A 22 11.33 0.78 1.73
N VAL A 23 10.06 0.97 2.08
CA VAL A 23 9.21 -0.12 2.57
C VAL A 23 9.12 -1.27 1.55
N CYS A 24 9.13 -0.95 0.26
CA CYS A 24 9.01 -1.91 -0.84
C CYS A 24 10.28 -2.75 -1.06
N SER A 25 11.43 -2.34 -0.53
CA SER A 25 12.67 -3.12 -0.52
C SER A 25 13.02 -3.68 0.86
N SER A 26 12.25 -3.31 1.89
CA SER A 26 12.48 -3.71 3.27
C SER A 26 12.26 -5.21 3.51
N THR A 27 12.76 -5.72 4.63
CA THR A 27 12.49 -7.10 5.06
C THR A 27 11.01 -7.32 5.35
N PHE A 28 10.25 -6.28 5.66
CA PHE A 28 8.87 -6.39 6.13
C PHE A 28 7.87 -6.85 5.06
N VAL A 29 8.14 -6.55 3.79
CA VAL A 29 7.31 -7.01 2.66
C VAL A 29 7.70 -8.40 2.14
N LYS A 30 8.74 -9.03 2.71
CA LYS A 30 9.18 -10.37 2.30
C LYS A 30 8.30 -11.43 2.95
N GLN A 31 7.92 -12.45 2.18
CA GLN A 31 7.05 -13.53 2.67
C GLN A 31 7.61 -14.25 3.90
N ILE A 32 8.95 -14.39 3.99
CA ILE A 32 9.63 -15.00 5.14
C ILE A 32 9.31 -14.21 6.43
N TRP A 33 9.36 -12.88 6.37
CA TRP A 33 8.99 -12.03 7.51
C TRP A 33 7.51 -12.15 7.84
N ILE A 34 6.64 -11.98 6.84
CA ILE A 34 5.18 -12.04 7.00
C ILE A 34 4.75 -13.35 7.67
N ASN A 35 5.30 -14.48 7.21
CA ASN A 35 5.00 -15.79 7.79
C ASN A 35 5.49 -15.93 9.24
N SER A 36 6.61 -15.27 9.58
CA SER A 36 7.16 -15.31 10.94
C SER A 36 6.29 -14.57 11.97
N ILE A 37 5.46 -13.60 11.56
CA ILE A 37 4.59 -12.81 12.45
C ILE A 37 3.61 -13.71 13.23
N ILE A 38 3.08 -14.77 12.59
CA ILE A 38 2.17 -15.73 13.24
C ILE A 38 2.91 -16.50 14.34
N LEU A 39 4.14 -16.95 14.06
CA LEU A 39 4.94 -17.74 15.00
C LEU A 39 5.38 -16.93 16.22
N GLN A 40 5.54 -15.61 16.05
CA GLN A 40 5.93 -14.69 17.13
C GLN A 40 4.80 -14.43 18.13
N ASN A 41 3.54 -14.74 17.80
CA ASN A 41 2.38 -14.40 18.61
C ASN A 41 1.43 -15.61 18.80
N PRO A 42 1.88 -16.69 19.47
CA PRO A 42 1.10 -17.92 19.61
C PRO A 42 -0.17 -17.75 20.45
N VAL A 43 -0.20 -16.74 21.34
CA VAL A 43 -1.38 -16.38 22.13
C VAL A 43 -2.07 -15.20 21.45
N VAL A 44 -2.90 -15.50 20.46
CA VAL A 44 -3.84 -14.52 19.91
C VAL A 44 -4.87 -14.23 21.01
N SER A 45 -4.82 -13.03 21.57
CA SER A 45 -5.90 -12.53 22.42
C SER A 45 -7.22 -12.71 21.69
N SER A 46 -8.26 -13.20 22.37
CA SER A 46 -9.61 -13.31 21.79
C SER A 46 -10.26 -11.95 21.48
N THR A 47 -9.54 -10.84 21.71
CA THR A 47 -10.04 -9.48 21.50
C THR A 47 -9.82 -9.06 20.04
N ILE A 48 -10.88 -8.61 19.41
CA ILE A 48 -10.87 -8.06 18.04
C ILE A 48 -10.09 -6.75 17.89
N TYR A 49 -9.65 -6.17 19.00
CA TYR A 49 -8.83 -4.97 19.04
C TYR A 49 -7.32 -5.27 19.11
N ASP A 50 -6.92 -6.55 19.23
CA ASP A 50 -5.50 -6.89 19.33
C ASP A 50 -4.81 -6.81 17.97
N ILE A 51 -3.84 -5.91 17.85
CA ILE A 51 -3.07 -5.67 16.62
C ILE A 51 -2.42 -6.93 16.05
N ARG A 52 -2.04 -7.88 16.90
CA ARG A 52 -1.32 -9.09 16.49
C ARG A 52 -2.17 -9.98 15.57
N TYR A 53 -3.49 -9.84 15.64
CA TYR A 53 -4.43 -10.51 14.74
C TYR A 53 -4.38 -9.95 13.31
N TYR A 54 -4.01 -8.67 13.15
CA TYR A 54 -4.04 -7.94 11.88
C TYR A 54 -2.65 -7.77 11.24
N LEU A 55 -1.56 -7.83 12.03
CA LEU A 55 -0.20 -7.52 11.57
C LEU A 55 0.25 -8.30 10.33
N LYS A 56 -0.09 -9.59 10.24
CA LYS A 56 0.24 -10.41 9.06
C LYS A 56 -0.38 -9.81 7.80
N PHE A 57 -1.68 -9.55 7.86
CA PHE A 57 -2.44 -9.05 6.71
C PHE A 57 -2.11 -7.60 6.38
N PHE A 58 -1.80 -6.78 7.40
CA PHE A 58 -1.26 -5.43 7.20
C PHE A 58 -0.03 -5.46 6.27
N TRP A 59 0.92 -6.35 6.54
CA TRP A 59 2.11 -6.49 5.71
C TRP A 59 1.85 -7.18 4.36
N GLU A 60 0.90 -8.11 4.29
CA GLU A 60 0.46 -8.68 3.00
C GLU A 60 -0.12 -7.60 2.08
N PHE A 61 -0.92 -6.67 2.62
CA PHE A 61 -1.45 -5.54 1.86
C PHE A 61 -0.35 -4.59 1.38
N ILE A 62 0.61 -4.23 2.25
CA ILE A 62 1.73 -3.37 1.85
C ILE A 62 2.59 -4.05 0.78
N ALA A 63 2.88 -5.35 0.92
CA ALA A 63 3.62 -6.11 -0.08
C ALA A 63 2.87 -6.14 -1.42
N GLY A 64 1.56 -6.36 -1.39
CA GLY A 64 0.69 -6.30 -2.56
C GLY A 64 0.70 -4.92 -3.23
N PHE A 65 0.63 -3.85 -2.43
CA PHE A 65 0.72 -2.48 -2.92
C PHE A 65 2.07 -2.21 -3.60
N CYS A 66 3.19 -2.58 -2.98
CA CYS A 66 4.51 -2.47 -3.60
C CYS A 66 4.60 -3.25 -4.92
N SER A 67 4.03 -4.46 -4.97
CA SER A 67 4.03 -5.28 -6.19
C SER A 67 3.22 -4.62 -7.30
N VAL A 68 1.98 -4.20 -7.03
CA VAL A 68 1.11 -3.60 -8.06
C VAL A 68 1.64 -2.24 -8.50
N SER A 69 2.25 -1.48 -7.59
CA SER A 69 2.92 -0.22 -7.88
C SER A 69 4.10 -0.41 -8.84
N ASN A 70 4.94 -1.43 -8.61
CA ASN A 70 6.03 -1.76 -9.51
C ASN A 70 5.52 -2.16 -10.91
N SER A 71 4.53 -3.05 -10.99
CA SER A 71 3.91 -3.41 -12.28
C SER A 71 3.32 -2.18 -12.99
N THR A 72 2.63 -1.32 -12.25
CA THR A 72 2.02 -0.08 -12.78
C THR A 72 3.08 0.86 -13.38
N TRP A 73 4.22 1.02 -12.70
CA TRP A 73 5.35 1.79 -13.22
C TRP A 73 5.93 1.16 -14.49
N VAL A 74 6.20 -0.15 -14.47
CA VAL A 74 6.75 -0.89 -15.62
C VAL A 74 5.84 -0.75 -16.84
N ASP A 75 4.52 -0.90 -16.65
CA ASP A 75 3.54 -0.78 -17.72
C ASP A 75 3.48 0.65 -18.28
N ALA A 76 3.52 1.66 -17.41
CA ALA A 76 3.53 3.07 -17.80
C ALA A 76 4.79 3.43 -18.61
N VAL A 77 5.97 3.02 -18.14
CA VAL A 77 7.24 3.26 -18.83
C VAL A 77 7.32 2.48 -20.13
N THR A 78 6.84 1.23 -20.18
CA THR A 78 6.81 0.44 -21.41
C THR A 78 5.92 1.10 -22.46
N SER A 79 4.76 1.58 -22.05
CA SER A 79 3.84 2.32 -22.92
C SER A 79 4.47 3.61 -23.45
N PHE A 80 5.11 4.40 -22.58
CA PHE A 80 5.86 5.60 -22.95
C PHE A 80 7.01 5.29 -23.93
N SER A 81 7.78 4.24 -23.65
CA SER A 81 8.97 3.83 -24.41
C SER A 81 8.62 3.46 -25.86
N ALA A 82 7.43 2.87 -26.07
CA ALA A 82 6.91 2.54 -27.39
C ALA A 82 6.38 3.76 -28.18
N LEU A 83 6.10 4.89 -27.53
CA LEU A 83 5.69 6.12 -28.21
C LEU A 83 6.84 6.67 -29.06
N ARG A 84 6.48 7.37 -30.14
CA ARG A 84 7.43 7.97 -31.06
C ARG A 84 7.27 9.47 -31.09
N ILE A 85 8.38 10.18 -31.02
CA ILE A 85 8.41 11.60 -31.37
C ILE A 85 8.49 11.72 -32.89
N VAL A 86 7.63 12.55 -33.47
CA VAL A 86 7.52 12.73 -34.92
C VAL A 86 7.72 14.20 -35.24
N SER A 87 8.73 14.50 -36.05
CA SER A 87 8.98 15.88 -36.49
C SER A 87 9.62 15.90 -37.88
N PRO A 88 9.11 16.74 -38.81
CA PRO A 88 9.72 16.92 -40.13
C PRO A 88 11.02 17.75 -40.07
N MET A 89 11.32 18.36 -38.92
CA MET A 89 12.51 19.20 -38.71
C MET A 89 13.28 18.75 -37.47
N ALA A 90 14.57 19.07 -37.41
CA ALA A 90 15.37 18.85 -36.22
C ALA A 90 14.77 19.64 -35.04
N ILE A 91 14.45 18.93 -33.96
CA ILE A 91 14.00 19.51 -32.68
C ILE A 91 15.27 19.89 -31.91
N ASP A 92 15.32 21.02 -31.23
CA ASP A 92 16.46 21.34 -30.34
C ASP A 92 16.43 20.53 -29.04
N LYS A 93 17.59 20.45 -28.36
CA LYS A 93 17.77 19.62 -27.17
C LYS A 93 16.81 19.97 -26.03
N GLN A 94 16.48 21.25 -25.87
CA GLN A 94 15.59 21.70 -24.80
C GLN A 94 14.15 21.29 -25.09
N ASN A 95 13.67 21.51 -26.31
CA ASN A 95 12.33 21.08 -26.71
C ASN A 95 12.18 19.56 -26.70
N LEU A 96 13.20 18.80 -27.10
CA LEU A 96 13.19 17.33 -26.99
C LEU A 96 13.01 16.89 -25.54
N ARG A 97 13.75 17.52 -24.61
CA ARG A 97 13.65 17.23 -23.17
C ARG A 97 12.28 17.56 -22.61
N ILE A 98 11.75 18.74 -22.92
CA ILE A 98 10.42 19.17 -22.47
C ILE A 98 9.34 18.20 -22.98
N GLN A 99 9.39 17.83 -24.26
CA GLN A 99 8.40 16.90 -24.82
C GLN A 99 8.49 15.51 -24.19
N ALA A 100 9.70 14.96 -24.04
CA ALA A 100 9.88 13.65 -23.38
C ALA A 100 9.33 13.68 -21.95
N GLN A 101 9.64 14.73 -21.19
CA GLN A 101 9.20 14.88 -19.81
C GLN A 101 7.67 14.99 -19.71
N ILE A 102 7.03 15.85 -20.51
CA ILE A 102 5.57 16.04 -20.48
C ILE A 102 4.82 14.73 -20.76
N ILE A 103 5.27 13.96 -21.75
CA ILE A 103 4.60 12.72 -22.14
C ILE A 103 4.80 11.64 -21.06
N LEU A 104 6.00 11.56 -20.48
CA LEU A 104 6.28 10.63 -19.39
C LEU A 104 5.49 11.01 -18.13
N ASP A 105 5.49 12.28 -17.72
CA ASP A 105 4.70 12.81 -16.61
C ASP A 105 3.21 12.45 -16.77
N SER A 106 2.67 12.68 -17.98
CA SER A 106 1.28 12.35 -18.29
C SER A 106 1.00 10.85 -18.23
N SER A 107 1.95 10.01 -18.65
CA SER A 107 1.83 8.55 -18.60
C SER A 107 1.80 8.04 -17.16
N ILE A 108 2.70 8.55 -16.31
CA ILE A 108 2.79 8.20 -14.88
C ILE A 108 1.54 8.67 -14.13
N LEU A 109 1.10 9.92 -14.35
CA LEU A 109 -0.10 10.46 -13.71
C LEU A 109 -1.35 9.66 -14.10
N THR A 110 -1.46 9.26 -15.37
CA THR A 110 -2.58 8.41 -15.82
C THR A 110 -2.55 7.06 -15.10
N ALA A 111 -1.38 6.44 -14.98
CA ALA A 111 -1.23 5.16 -14.30
C ALA A 111 -1.58 5.25 -12.79
N GLN A 112 -1.14 6.32 -12.11
CA GLN A 112 -1.52 6.63 -10.72
C GLN A 112 -3.03 6.74 -10.53
N VAL A 113 -3.71 7.48 -11.40
CA VAL A 113 -5.17 7.68 -11.35
C VAL A 113 -5.90 6.36 -11.59
N VAL A 114 -5.46 5.57 -12.57
CA VAL A 114 -6.06 4.25 -12.88
C VAL A 114 -5.89 3.30 -11.70
N LEU A 115 -4.70 3.20 -11.12
CA LEU A 115 -4.43 2.35 -9.96
C LEU A 115 -5.30 2.74 -8.75
N THR A 116 -5.39 4.03 -8.45
CA THR A 116 -6.25 4.56 -7.37
C THR A 116 -7.72 4.22 -7.63
N ARG A 117 -8.18 4.34 -8.88
CA ARG A 117 -9.55 3.99 -9.27
C ARG A 117 -9.83 2.49 -9.12
N HIS A 118 -8.88 1.62 -9.45
CA HIS A 118 -9.00 0.18 -9.24
C HIS A 118 -9.14 -0.15 -7.75
N LEU A 119 -8.32 0.45 -6.89
CA LEU A 119 -8.44 0.28 -5.44
C LEU A 119 -9.81 0.74 -4.93
N LEU A 120 -10.29 1.91 -5.37
CA LEU A 120 -11.62 2.41 -4.99
C LEU A 120 -12.75 1.47 -5.45
N ALA A 121 -12.65 0.89 -6.64
CA ALA A 121 -13.61 -0.08 -7.13
C ALA A 121 -13.61 -1.36 -6.28
N ILE A 122 -12.44 -1.89 -5.93
CA ILE A 122 -12.31 -3.04 -5.02
C ILE A 122 -12.94 -2.73 -3.67
N ARG A 123 -12.65 -1.56 -3.09
CA ARG A 123 -13.21 -1.15 -1.79
C ARG A 123 -14.73 -1.07 -1.81
N ARG A 124 -15.31 -0.37 -2.79
CA ARG A 124 -16.78 -0.22 -2.91
C ARG A 124 -17.49 -1.54 -3.15
N THR A 125 -16.94 -2.37 -4.04
CA THR A 125 -17.51 -3.69 -4.31
C THR A 125 -17.38 -4.61 -3.09
N THR A 126 -16.34 -4.46 -2.27
CA THR A 126 -16.17 -5.27 -1.06
C THR A 126 -17.15 -4.86 0.05
N THR A 127 -17.30 -3.56 0.30
CA THR A 127 -18.13 -3.02 1.38
C THR A 127 -19.63 -3.19 1.09
N GLU A 128 -20.08 -2.86 -0.12
CA GLU A 128 -21.50 -2.91 -0.49
C GLU A 128 -22.04 -4.33 -0.65
N ASN A 129 -21.20 -5.28 -1.09
CA ASN A 129 -21.59 -6.69 -1.18
C ASN A 129 -21.43 -7.45 0.16
N GLN A 130 -21.03 -6.76 1.23
CA GLN A 130 -20.88 -7.34 2.57
C GLN A 130 -20.01 -8.60 2.60
N PHE A 131 -18.96 -8.65 1.78
CA PHE A 131 -18.06 -9.81 1.75
C PHE A 131 -17.46 -10.04 3.13
N VAL A 132 -17.63 -11.26 3.66
CA VAL A 132 -17.04 -11.68 4.93
C VAL A 132 -15.52 -11.59 4.81
N SER A 133 -14.87 -10.74 5.60
CA SER A 133 -13.41 -10.64 5.55
C SER A 133 -12.79 -11.90 6.14
N GLY A 134 -11.65 -12.37 5.62
CA GLY A 134 -10.97 -13.56 6.13
C GLY A 134 -10.56 -13.46 7.61
N LEU A 135 -10.45 -12.23 8.12
CA LEU A 135 -10.21 -11.92 9.52
C LEU A 135 -11.50 -11.93 10.37
N ASN A 136 -12.68 -12.08 9.78
CA ASN A 136 -13.96 -11.81 10.44
C ASN A 136 -13.95 -10.45 11.14
N ALA A 137 -13.30 -9.44 10.54
CA ALA A 137 -13.16 -8.10 11.13
C ALA A 137 -14.44 -7.25 10.91
N ASN A 138 -15.24 -7.59 9.90
CA ASN A 138 -16.49 -6.89 9.59
C ASN A 138 -17.74 -7.61 10.11
N VAL A 139 -17.69 -8.93 10.28
CA VAL A 139 -18.81 -9.73 10.80
C VAL A 139 -18.34 -10.80 11.78
N TYR A 140 -19.25 -11.28 12.62
CA TYR A 140 -19.03 -12.45 13.45
C TYR A 140 -20.22 -13.40 13.36
N LEU A 141 -19.97 -14.68 13.56
CA LEU A 141 -21.00 -15.70 13.62
C LEU A 141 -21.50 -15.84 15.05
N SER A 142 -22.81 -15.75 15.25
CA SER A 142 -23.46 -16.04 16.52
C SER A 142 -24.78 -16.78 16.29
N TYR A 143 -25.15 -17.61 17.24
CA TYR A 143 -26.48 -18.21 17.28
C TYR A 143 -27.50 -17.16 17.72
N SER A 144 -28.72 -17.26 17.19
CA SER A 144 -29.84 -16.48 17.73
C SER A 144 -30.17 -17.02 19.13
N SER A 145 -30.51 -16.14 20.08
CA SER A 145 -31.05 -16.53 21.39
C SER A 145 -32.11 -17.64 21.22
N PRO A 146 -32.19 -18.64 22.13
CA PRO A 146 -33.13 -19.75 21.99
C PRO A 146 -34.56 -19.28 22.28
N ASP A 147 -35.17 -18.56 21.35
CA ASP A 147 -36.61 -18.30 21.39
C ASP A 147 -37.34 -19.54 20.85
N LEU A 148 -37.86 -20.34 21.80
CA LEU A 148 -38.94 -21.34 21.78
C LEU A 148 -39.05 -22.40 20.66
N ASN A 149 -38.33 -22.30 19.53
CA ASN A 149 -38.46 -23.19 18.37
C ASN A 149 -37.13 -23.80 17.88
N ASN A 150 -36.14 -23.93 18.77
CA ASN A 150 -34.99 -24.85 18.69
C ASN A 150 -34.24 -24.95 17.34
N THR A 151 -34.25 -23.89 16.53
CA THR A 151 -33.48 -23.82 15.28
C THR A 151 -32.20 -23.05 15.57
N ASN A 152 -31.16 -23.78 15.96
CA ASN A 152 -29.80 -23.26 16.14
C ASN A 152 -29.18 -22.92 14.77
N ILE A 153 -29.73 -21.91 14.09
CA ILE A 153 -29.21 -21.43 12.81
C ILE A 153 -28.16 -20.35 13.11
N PRO A 154 -26.88 -20.57 12.72
CA PRO A 154 -25.86 -19.54 12.86
C PRO A 154 -26.24 -18.33 11.98
N LYS A 155 -26.17 -17.14 12.56
CA LYS A 155 -26.37 -15.87 11.85
C LYS A 155 -25.08 -15.07 11.83
N MET A 156 -24.88 -14.34 10.74
CA MET A 156 -23.83 -13.33 10.64
C MET A 156 -24.35 -12.02 11.21
N TRP A 157 -23.57 -11.44 12.12
CA TRP A 157 -23.84 -10.15 12.72
C TRP A 157 -22.70 -9.20 12.37
N PRO A 158 -22.98 -7.94 12.01
CA PRO A 158 -21.93 -6.98 11.78
C PRO A 158 -21.17 -6.71 13.08
N ARG A 159 -19.85 -6.56 12.98
CA ARG A 159 -19.07 -6.07 14.11
C ARG A 159 -19.36 -4.59 14.35
N VAL A 160 -19.24 -4.20 15.61
CA VAL A 160 -19.39 -2.83 16.04
C VAL A 160 -18.12 -2.43 16.79
N TYR A 161 -17.44 -1.40 16.31
CA TYR A 161 -16.26 -0.81 16.93
C TYR A 161 -16.59 0.62 17.36
N ASN A 162 -16.44 0.95 18.65
CA ASN A 162 -16.73 2.28 19.18
C ASN A 162 -18.09 2.87 18.71
N ASN A 163 -19.17 2.10 18.83
CA ASN A 163 -20.52 2.44 18.35
C ASN A 163 -20.66 2.65 16.82
N CYS A 164 -19.65 2.32 16.03
CA CYS A 164 -19.73 2.27 14.58
C CYS A 164 -19.92 0.83 14.09
N SER A 165 -20.96 0.58 13.30
CA SER A 165 -21.25 -0.73 12.71
C SER A 165 -20.53 -0.92 11.38
N CYS A 166 -19.98 -2.11 11.16
CA CYS A 166 -19.35 -2.49 9.90
C CYS A 166 -20.30 -2.67 8.71
N LEU A 167 -21.59 -2.40 8.89
CA LEU A 167 -22.51 -2.13 7.77
C LEU A 167 -22.32 -0.73 7.17
N ASN A 168 -21.56 0.14 7.83
CA ASN A 168 -21.22 1.46 7.31
C ASN A 168 -20.23 1.33 6.15
N TYR A 169 -20.61 1.82 4.97
CA TYR A 169 -19.75 1.80 3.78
C TYR A 169 -18.44 2.59 3.96
N ARG A 170 -18.38 3.51 4.93
CA ARG A 170 -17.18 4.28 5.26
C ARG A 170 -16.21 3.54 6.19
N GLY A 171 -16.54 2.31 6.59
CA GLY A 171 -15.80 1.60 7.63
C GLY A 171 -16.03 2.19 9.02
N CYS A 172 -15.23 1.72 9.97
CA CYS A 172 -15.19 2.11 11.36
C CYS A 172 -13.74 2.21 11.85
N PRO A 173 -12.99 3.23 11.41
CA PRO A 173 -11.60 3.42 11.83
C PRO A 173 -11.53 3.63 13.35
N HIS A 174 -10.65 2.89 14.01
CA HIS A 174 -10.48 2.95 15.45
C HIS A 174 -9.03 2.66 15.85
N SER A 175 -8.63 3.12 17.02
CA SER A 175 -7.32 2.80 17.58
C SER A 175 -7.21 1.31 17.87
N ILE A 176 -6.10 0.72 17.46
CA ILE A 176 -5.79 -0.68 17.71
C ILE A 176 -4.89 -0.81 18.94
N LEU A 177 -5.08 -1.91 19.67
CA LEU A 177 -4.48 -2.11 20.99
C LEU A 177 -3.52 -3.30 20.97
N ILE A 178 -2.54 -3.25 21.85
CA ILE A 178 -1.75 -4.42 22.24
C ILE A 178 -1.70 -4.49 23.76
N ASN A 179 -1.80 -5.68 24.31
CA ASN A 179 -1.53 -5.87 25.73
C ASN A 179 -0.02 -5.90 25.95
N ASN A 180 0.48 -4.96 26.77
CA ASN A 180 1.89 -4.93 27.15
C ASN A 180 2.23 -6.11 28.09
N SER A 181 3.50 -6.22 28.50
CA SER A 181 3.97 -7.23 29.46
C SER A 181 3.24 -7.22 30.81
N HIS A 182 2.57 -6.11 31.15
CA HIS A 182 1.80 -5.91 32.38
C HIS A 182 0.28 -6.06 32.18
N GLN A 183 -0.15 -6.63 31.04
CA GLN A 183 -1.58 -6.79 30.66
C GLN A 183 -2.36 -5.48 30.54
N GLN A 184 -1.67 -4.34 30.42
CA GLN A 184 -2.30 -3.06 30.12
C GLN A 184 -2.44 -2.92 28.60
N SER A 185 -3.62 -2.51 28.15
CA SER A 185 -3.86 -2.23 26.74
C SER A 185 -3.23 -0.88 26.36
N VAL A 186 -2.34 -0.91 25.37
CA VAL A 186 -1.61 0.26 24.86
C VAL A 186 -1.99 0.45 23.40
N THR A 187 -2.22 1.69 22.98
CA THR A 187 -2.43 2.04 21.58
C THR A 187 -1.11 2.05 20.83
N ILE A 188 -1.08 1.50 19.62
CA ILE A 188 0.12 1.54 18.78
C ILE A 188 0.08 2.81 17.91
N PRO A 189 1.08 3.71 18.01
CA PRO A 189 1.20 4.89 17.15
C PRO A 189 1.14 4.51 15.68
N GLY A 190 0.28 5.23 14.95
CA GLY A 190 0.15 5.06 13.50
C GLY A 190 -0.64 3.84 13.05
N MET A 191 -1.02 2.91 13.92
CA MET A 191 -1.81 1.74 13.50
C MET A 191 -3.29 1.93 13.77
N ILE A 192 -4.08 1.77 12.71
CA ILE A 192 -5.53 1.93 12.72
C ILE A 192 -6.17 0.58 12.42
N GLY A 193 -7.18 0.20 13.21
CA GLY A 193 -8.08 -0.91 12.94
C GLY A 193 -9.31 -0.42 12.18
N ASP A 194 -9.90 -1.28 11.35
CA ASP A 194 -11.13 -1.01 10.61
C ASP A 194 -11.85 -2.33 10.30
N CYS A 195 -13.10 -2.25 9.82
CA CYS A 195 -13.92 -3.36 9.37
C CYS A 195 -13.26 -4.16 8.24
N PHE A 196 -12.47 -3.50 7.40
CA PHE A 196 -11.69 -4.12 6.34
C PHE A 196 -10.21 -3.81 6.51
N ILE A 197 -9.38 -4.84 6.44
CA ILE A 197 -7.93 -4.72 6.64
C ILE A 197 -7.27 -3.83 5.57
N GLY A 198 -7.81 -3.76 4.35
CA GLY A 198 -7.32 -2.83 3.34
C GLY A 198 -7.50 -1.37 3.76
N ASP A 199 -8.68 -1.02 4.29
CA ASP A 199 -8.98 0.32 4.81
C ASP A 199 -8.12 0.65 6.03
N ALA A 200 -8.02 -0.29 6.96
CA ALA A 200 -7.15 -0.21 8.13
C ALA A 200 -5.68 0.07 7.73
N THR A 201 -5.17 -0.67 6.74
CA THR A 201 -3.80 -0.53 6.25
C THR A 201 -3.58 0.85 5.62
N LEU A 202 -4.48 1.29 4.74
CA LEU A 202 -4.41 2.59 4.07
C LEU A 202 -4.44 3.77 5.06
N ALA A 203 -5.25 3.66 6.12
CA ALA A 203 -5.38 4.67 7.17
C ALA A 203 -4.19 4.69 8.15
N SER A 204 -3.40 3.60 8.20
CA SER A 204 -2.24 3.48 9.08
C SER A 204 -1.00 4.18 8.52
N THR A 205 0.01 4.37 9.36
CA THR A 205 1.35 4.90 9.06
C THR A 205 2.41 3.84 9.41
N LEU A 206 3.68 4.12 9.08
CA LEU A 206 4.81 3.24 9.41
C LEU A 206 5.61 3.72 10.63
N GLU A 207 5.11 4.67 11.42
CA GLU A 207 5.80 5.27 12.58
C GLU A 207 6.45 4.23 13.51
N SER A 208 5.72 3.15 13.78
CA SER A 208 6.17 2.07 14.65
C SER A 208 7.36 1.27 14.09
N TYR A 209 7.61 1.32 12.78
CA TYR A 209 8.72 0.64 12.09
C TYR A 209 9.95 1.53 11.87
N TYR A 210 9.85 2.83 12.19
CA TYR A 210 10.97 3.75 12.30
C TYR A 210 11.54 3.82 13.73
N ASN A 211 10.77 3.41 14.73
CA ASN A 211 11.09 3.56 16.15
C ASN A 211 11.32 2.21 16.84
N SER A 212 12.50 1.99 17.40
CA SER A 212 12.87 0.71 18.03
C SER A 212 12.04 0.37 19.27
N ALA A 213 11.66 1.37 20.08
CA ALA A 213 10.84 1.14 21.27
C ALA A 213 9.43 0.70 20.87
N CYS A 214 8.84 1.35 19.86
CA CYS A 214 7.52 0.97 19.36
C CYS A 214 7.55 -0.38 18.63
N PHE A 215 8.54 -0.61 17.77
CA PHE A 215 8.74 -1.89 17.10
C PHE A 215 8.81 -3.06 18.08
N SER A 216 9.51 -2.87 19.20
CA SER A 216 9.65 -3.88 20.25
C SER A 216 8.32 -4.21 20.96
N LEU A 217 7.32 -3.32 20.93
CA LEU A 217 5.97 -3.63 21.42
C LEU A 217 5.28 -4.66 20.52
N LEU A 218 5.44 -4.50 19.19
CA LEU A 218 4.83 -5.36 18.17
C LEU A 218 5.57 -6.69 18.01
N HIS A 219 6.90 -6.67 18.17
CA HIS A 219 7.81 -7.74 17.77
C HIS A 219 8.84 -8.06 18.87
N LYS A 220 8.36 -8.50 20.04
CA LYS A 220 9.19 -8.75 21.24
C LYS A 220 10.40 -9.65 20.95
N GLU A 221 10.20 -10.81 20.34
CA GLU A 221 11.25 -11.81 20.09
C GLU A 221 12.15 -11.47 18.88
N SER A 222 11.65 -10.72 17.91
CA SER A 222 12.30 -10.44 16.62
C SER A 222 12.99 -9.07 16.55
N SER A 223 12.84 -8.23 17.57
CA SER A 223 13.46 -6.91 17.71
C SER A 223 14.99 -6.86 17.60
N LYS A 224 15.70 -7.98 17.79
CA LYS A 224 17.17 -8.00 17.82
C LYS A 224 17.85 -8.16 16.46
N ASN A 225 17.17 -8.70 15.45
CA ASN A 225 17.78 -9.14 14.19
C ASN A 225 17.18 -8.49 12.93
N VAL A 226 16.35 -7.45 13.08
CA VAL A 226 15.64 -6.83 11.96
C VAL A 226 16.03 -5.37 11.84
N SER A 227 16.48 -4.98 10.65
CA SER A 227 16.73 -3.59 10.32
C SER A 227 15.40 -2.84 10.23
N LEU A 228 15.26 -1.78 11.03
CA LEU A 228 14.15 -0.84 10.98
C LEU A 228 14.21 0.00 9.69
N LEU A 229 13.10 0.65 9.39
CA LEU A 229 13.06 1.67 8.33
C LEU A 229 13.88 2.90 8.76
N LEU A 230 14.49 3.57 7.79
CA LEU A 230 15.33 4.74 8.02
C LEU A 230 14.54 6.02 7.75
N ASN A 231 14.43 6.91 8.74
CA ASN A 231 13.73 8.19 8.57
C ASN A 231 14.33 9.03 7.42
N SER A 232 15.64 8.94 7.20
CA SER A 232 16.34 9.73 6.18
C SER A 232 16.22 9.18 4.75
N SER A 233 15.47 8.11 4.49
CA SER A 233 15.47 7.49 3.17
C SER A 233 14.53 8.17 2.17
N SER A 234 13.50 8.89 2.64
CA SER A 234 12.54 9.59 1.80
C SER A 234 12.65 11.08 2.07
N ASN A 235 12.85 11.86 1.00
CA ASN A 235 12.76 13.32 1.05
C ASN A 235 11.33 13.81 0.75
N HIS A 236 10.43 12.89 0.43
CA HIS A 236 9.09 13.18 -0.06
C HIS A 236 8.01 12.85 0.97
N PHE A 237 8.12 11.69 1.62
CA PHE A 237 7.19 11.27 2.66
C PHE A 237 7.74 11.47 4.07
N LEU A 238 6.85 11.88 4.97
CA LEU A 238 7.15 11.99 6.39
C LEU A 238 6.92 10.64 7.09
N THR A 239 7.50 10.45 8.27
CA THR A 239 7.32 9.20 9.04
C THR A 239 5.86 8.94 9.44
N ASN A 240 5.06 9.99 9.56
CA ASN A 240 3.63 9.94 9.88
C ASN A 240 2.72 10.03 8.63
N SER A 241 3.29 9.95 7.43
CA SER A 241 2.50 9.79 6.20
C SER A 241 1.77 8.45 6.23
N THR A 242 0.52 8.45 5.76
CA THR A 242 -0.30 7.24 5.72
C THR A 242 0.10 6.36 4.54
N ILE A 243 -0.18 5.06 4.62
CA ILE A 243 0.01 4.15 3.48
C ILE A 243 -0.82 4.60 2.27
N GLN A 244 -1.98 5.23 2.48
CA GLN A 244 -2.74 5.82 1.39
C GLN A 244 -1.97 6.92 0.64
N MET A 245 -1.19 7.76 1.34
CA MET A 245 -0.35 8.75 0.69
C MET A 245 0.70 8.08 -0.19
N PHE A 246 1.35 7.02 0.30
CA PHE A 246 2.30 6.26 -0.51
C PHE A 246 1.62 5.65 -1.73
N PHE A 247 0.47 5.00 -1.54
CA PHE A 247 -0.25 4.31 -2.60
C PHE A 247 -0.75 5.26 -3.71
N ASN A 248 -1.28 6.44 -3.34
CA ASN A 248 -1.73 7.45 -4.30
C ASN A 248 -0.61 7.90 -5.25
N GLU A 249 0.63 7.82 -4.79
CA GLU A 249 1.83 8.15 -5.57
C GLU A 249 2.56 6.90 -6.08
N THR A 250 1.85 5.77 -6.15
CA THR A 250 2.39 4.48 -6.65
C THR A 250 3.60 3.99 -5.86
N MET A 251 3.68 4.29 -4.56
CA MET A 251 4.81 3.96 -3.70
C MET A 251 6.15 4.53 -4.20
N ILE A 252 6.15 5.55 -5.07
CA ILE A 252 7.37 6.15 -5.63
C ILE A 252 7.84 7.28 -4.73
N ASP A 253 9.12 7.25 -4.34
CA ASP A 253 9.78 8.35 -3.63
C ASP A 253 10.30 9.39 -4.63
N SER A 254 10.95 8.94 -5.70
CA SER A 254 11.44 9.81 -6.76
C SER A 254 11.66 9.05 -8.06
N TRP A 255 11.78 9.79 -9.16
CA TRP A 255 12.15 9.23 -10.44
C TRP A 255 12.86 10.28 -11.28
N SER A 256 13.62 9.84 -12.29
CA SER A 256 14.42 10.72 -13.13
C SER A 256 14.52 10.23 -14.56
N THR A 257 14.89 11.13 -15.47
CA THR A 257 15.09 10.85 -16.89
C THR A 257 16.48 11.23 -17.35
N GLU A 258 17.09 10.34 -18.13
CA GLU A 258 18.31 10.61 -18.88
C GLU A 258 18.00 10.61 -20.37
N ILE A 259 18.50 11.62 -21.09
CA ILE A 259 18.27 11.79 -22.53
C ILE A 259 19.59 11.70 -23.28
N MET A 260 19.72 10.66 -24.10
CA MET A 260 20.85 10.39 -24.97
C MET A 260 20.67 11.13 -26.30
N PHE A 261 21.07 12.41 -26.34
CA PHE A 261 20.92 13.24 -27.55
C PHE A 261 21.62 12.66 -28.78
N GLU A 262 22.74 11.97 -28.60
CA GLU A 262 23.48 11.33 -29.70
C GLU A 262 22.69 10.20 -30.36
N SER A 263 21.79 9.54 -29.62
CA SER A 263 20.90 8.52 -30.18
C SER A 263 19.73 9.12 -30.95
N PHE A 264 19.46 10.42 -30.77
CA PHE A 264 18.34 11.13 -31.39
C PHE A 264 18.72 11.87 -32.69
N TYR A 265 19.88 12.54 -32.72
CA TYR A 265 20.35 13.32 -33.88
C TYR A 265 21.19 12.49 -34.85
#